data_AF-A0A2Z2I393-F1
#
_entry.id   AF-A0A2Z2I393-F1
#
_cell.length_a   1.000
_cell.length_b   1.000
_cell.length_c   1.000
_cell.angle_alpha   90.00
_cell.angle_beta   90.00
_cell.angle_gamma   90.00
#
_symmetry.space_group_name_H-M   'P 1'
#
loop_
_entity.id
_entity.type
_entity.pdbx_description
1 polymer ?
#
loop_
_entity_poly.entity_id
_entity_poly.type
_entity_poly.pdbx_seq_one_letter_code
_entity_poly.pdbx_strand_id
1 'polypeptide(L)'
;MIELVAESDRDLSVRTLAREIAAREQDVPLERATGEPYRNVYNALSQTHLSTLSDADVIIYDSERQTVAAGPNLAITLLLNNLNQTAFRTLQNLEDVNPDGSDS
;
A
#
# COMPACT_ATOMS: atom_id res chain seq x y z
N MET A 1 1.24 0.07 -1.68
CA MET A 1 1.12 1.09 -2.77
C MET A 1 1.88 2.36 -2.43
N ILE A 2 1.58 3.03 -1.29
CA ILE A 2 2.23 4.30 -0.92
C ILE A 2 3.76 4.14 -0.79
N GLU A 3 4.22 3.02 -0.21
CA GLU A 3 5.64 2.65 -0.14
C GLU A 3 6.28 2.54 -1.54
N LEU A 4 5.59 1.90 -2.50
CA LEU A 4 6.08 1.79 -3.89
C LEU A 4 6.29 3.13 -4.57
N VAL A 5 5.37 4.08 -4.34
CA VAL A 5 5.49 5.45 -4.88
C VAL A 5 6.66 6.17 -4.22
N ALA A 6 6.89 5.94 -2.92
CA ALA A 6 8.00 6.53 -2.19
C ALA A 6 9.38 5.97 -2.55
N GLU A 7 9.43 4.70 -2.93
CA GLU A 7 10.64 4.01 -3.40
C GLU A 7 11.03 4.41 -4.84
N SER A 8 10.14 5.10 -5.56
CA SER A 8 10.37 5.46 -6.95
C SER A 8 10.75 6.93 -7.12
N ASP A 9 11.90 7.18 -7.74
CA ASP A 9 12.35 8.52 -8.13
C ASP A 9 11.62 9.07 -9.37
N ARG A 10 10.63 8.33 -9.91
CA ARG A 10 9.92 8.66 -11.14
C ARG A 10 8.45 8.26 -11.06
N ASP A 11 7.65 8.84 -11.95
CA ASP A 11 6.25 8.46 -12.13
C ASP A 11 6.13 6.96 -12.43
N LEU A 12 5.21 6.31 -11.71
CA LEU A 12 4.87 4.91 -11.88
C LEU A 12 3.57 4.76 -12.67
N SER A 13 3.53 3.81 -13.59
CA SER A 13 2.26 3.47 -14.24
C SER A 13 1.34 2.72 -13.28
N VAL A 14 0.02 2.94 -13.37
CA VAL A 14 -0.98 2.19 -12.59
C VAL A 14 -0.86 0.68 -12.81
N ARG A 15 -0.46 0.27 -14.02
CA ARG A 15 -0.19 -1.14 -14.35
C ARG A 15 1.00 -1.70 -13.57
N THR A 16 2.07 -0.91 -13.42
CA THR A 16 3.23 -1.28 -12.62
C THR A 16 2.83 -1.44 -11.16
N LEU A 17 2.12 -0.46 -10.60
CA LEU A 17 1.62 -0.52 -9.23
C LEU A 17 0.73 -1.75 -9.00
N ALA A 18 -0.22 -2.02 -9.90
CA ALA A 18 -1.11 -3.17 -9.77
C ALA A 18 -0.35 -4.50 -9.78
N ARG A 19 0.68 -4.63 -10.61
CA ARG A 19 1.48 -5.85 -10.71
C ARG A 19 2.37 -6.05 -9.49
N GLU A 20 3.02 -4.99 -9.03
CA GLU A 20 3.86 -4.97 -7.82
C GLU A 20 3.06 -5.33 -6.56
N ILE A 21 1.83 -4.84 -6.46
CA ILE A 21 0.93 -5.15 -5.34
C ILE A 21 0.43 -6.59 -5.45
N ALA A 22 -0.06 -7.01 -6.62
CA ALA A 22 -0.53 -8.40 -6.81
C ALA A 22 0.59 -9.43 -6.57
N ALA A 23 1.84 -9.12 -6.95
CA ALA A 23 3.00 -9.96 -6.67
C ALA A 23 3.24 -10.11 -5.16
N ARG A 24 3.21 -9.00 -4.41
CA ARG A 24 3.37 -8.99 -2.95
C ARG A 24 2.23 -9.73 -2.24
N GLU A 25 0.99 -9.52 -2.67
CA GLU A 25 -0.20 -10.15 -2.05
C GLU A 25 -0.25 -11.66 -2.26
N GLN A 26 0.22 -12.14 -3.41
CA GLN A 26 0.21 -13.55 -3.76
C GLN A 26 1.52 -14.26 -3.40
N ASP A 27 2.52 -13.52 -2.91
CA ASP A 27 3.89 -14.01 -2.66
C ASP A 27 4.49 -14.74 -3.89
N VAL A 28 4.42 -14.09 -5.05
CA VAL A 28 4.94 -14.62 -6.33
C VAL A 28 5.85 -13.62 -7.05
N PRO A 29 6.75 -14.09 -7.94
CA PRO A 29 7.50 -13.20 -8.83
C PRO A 29 6.58 -12.31 -9.69
N LEU A 30 7.07 -11.12 -10.05
CA LEU A 30 6.34 -10.13 -10.86
C LEU A 30 5.81 -10.70 -12.18
N GLU A 31 6.56 -11.60 -12.82
CA GLU A 31 6.19 -12.24 -14.08
C GLU A 31 5.00 -13.19 -13.92
N ARG A 32 4.78 -13.69 -12.71
CA ARG A 32 3.67 -14.60 -12.35
C ARG A 32 2.45 -13.85 -11.82
N ALA A 33 2.60 -12.58 -11.43
CA ALA A 33 1.52 -11.69 -11.02
C ALA A 33 0.66 -11.22 -12.21
N THR A 34 -0.09 -12.17 -12.77
CA THR A 34 -0.94 -11.98 -13.95
C THR A 34 -2.34 -12.51 -13.69
N GLY A 35 -3.23 -12.38 -14.69
CA GLY A 35 -4.59 -12.92 -14.60
C GLY A 35 -5.47 -12.14 -13.62
N GLU A 36 -6.26 -12.89 -12.84
CA GLU A 36 -7.32 -12.35 -12.00
C GLU A 36 -6.81 -11.50 -10.81
N PRO A 37 -5.79 -11.92 -10.03
CA PRO A 37 -5.26 -11.10 -8.94
C PRO A 37 -4.81 -9.71 -9.41
N TYR A 38 -4.02 -9.66 -10.49
CA TYR A 38 -3.59 -8.41 -11.11
C TYR A 38 -4.77 -7.51 -11.51
N ARG A 39 -5.80 -8.10 -12.17
CA ARG A 39 -6.97 -7.36 -12.65
C ARG A 39 -7.78 -6.78 -11.47
N ASN A 40 -7.91 -7.55 -10.39
CA ASN A 40 -8.63 -7.12 -9.20
C ASN A 40 -7.94 -5.92 -8.54
N VAL A 41 -6.61 -6.00 -8.37
CA VAL A 41 -5.83 -4.88 -7.85
C VAL A 41 -5.93 -3.66 -8.78
N TYR A 42 -5.76 -3.83 -10.09
CA TYR A 42 -5.85 -2.73 -11.05
C TYR A 42 -7.20 -2.00 -10.97
N ASN A 43 -8.28 -2.78 -10.88
CA ASN A 43 -9.63 -2.23 -10.76
C ASN A 43 -9.81 -1.49 -9.43
N ALA A 44 -9.38 -2.06 -8.31
CA ALA A 44 -9.47 -1.43 -7.00
C ALA A 44 -8.69 -0.11 -6.94
N LEU A 45 -7.47 -0.09 -7.50
CA LEU A 45 -6.67 1.14 -7.63
C LEU A 45 -7.42 2.21 -8.42
N SER A 46 -7.91 1.85 -9.60
CA SER A 46 -8.53 2.80 -10.55
C SER A 46 -9.89 3.32 -10.09
N GLN A 47 -10.65 2.51 -9.34
CA GLN A 47 -12.02 2.86 -8.92
C GLN A 47 -12.06 3.80 -7.71
N THR A 48 -11.15 3.59 -6.74
CA THR A 48 -11.26 4.28 -5.44
C THR A 48 -9.93 4.78 -4.92
N HIS A 49 -8.91 3.91 -4.85
CA HIS A 49 -7.71 4.24 -4.07
C HIS A 49 -6.92 5.41 -4.65
N LEU A 50 -6.78 5.47 -5.98
CA LEU A 50 -6.00 6.54 -6.61
C LEU A 50 -6.67 7.90 -6.46
N SER A 51 -7.99 8.00 -6.66
CA SER A 51 -8.71 9.27 -6.46
C SER A 51 -8.66 9.69 -4.99
N THR A 52 -8.93 8.78 -4.04
CA THR A 52 -8.89 9.12 -2.61
C THR A 52 -7.53 9.62 -2.16
N LEU A 53 -6.43 9.00 -2.61
CA LEU A 53 -5.08 9.43 -2.25
C LEU A 53 -4.69 10.74 -2.95
N SER A 54 -5.18 10.97 -4.17
CA SER A 54 -4.98 12.22 -4.88
C SER A 54 -5.73 13.37 -4.23
N ASP A 55 -6.97 13.15 -3.80
CA ASP A 55 -7.80 14.15 -3.09
C ASP A 55 -7.18 14.56 -1.75
N ALA A 56 -6.36 13.67 -1.15
CA ALA A 56 -5.62 13.92 0.08
C ALA A 56 -4.18 14.44 -0.16
N ASP A 57 -3.83 14.77 -1.40
CA ASP A 57 -2.49 15.20 -1.83
C ASP A 57 -1.35 14.23 -1.47
N VAL A 58 -1.67 12.95 -1.24
CA VAL A 58 -0.66 11.91 -0.93
C VAL A 58 0.08 11.51 -2.21
N ILE A 59 -0.64 11.48 -3.33
CA ILE A 59 -0.11 11.21 -4.65
C ILE A 59 -0.60 12.26 -5.64
N ILE A 60 0.08 12.39 -6.77
CA ILE A 60 -0.45 13.07 -7.95
C ILE A 60 -0.88 11.98 -8.94
N TYR A 61 -2.17 11.90 -9.25
CA TYR A 61 -2.71 10.91 -10.18
C TYR A 61 -3.12 11.56 -11.50
N ASP A 62 -2.47 11.16 -12.59
CA ASP A 62 -2.85 11.51 -13.96
C ASP A 62 -3.70 10.37 -14.54
N SER A 63 -5.01 10.59 -14.63
CA SER A 63 -5.96 9.61 -15.13
C SER A 63 -5.91 9.43 -16.65
N GLU A 64 -5.47 10.43 -17.41
CA GLU A 64 -5.31 10.33 -18.86
C GLU A 64 -4.10 9.45 -19.21
N ARG A 65 -2.98 9.68 -18.51
CA ARG A 65 -1.73 8.95 -18.72
C ARG A 65 -1.64 7.65 -17.92
N GLN A 66 -2.55 7.45 -16.95
CA GLN A 66 -2.53 6.32 -16.02
C GLN A 66 -1.20 6.23 -15.27
N THR A 67 -0.74 7.36 -14.74
CA THR A 67 0.52 7.50 -13.99
C THR A 67 0.31 8.12 -12.62
N VAL A 68 1.19 7.76 -11.70
CA VAL A 68 1.16 8.18 -10.30
C VAL A 68 2.54 8.70 -9.92
N ALA A 69 2.57 9.88 -9.32
CA ALA A 69 3.77 10.48 -8.74
C ALA A 69 3.58 10.79 -7.26
N ALA A 70 4.68 11.10 -6.56
CA ALA A 70 4.64 11.53 -5.17
C ALA A 70 3.90 12.86 -5.02
N GLY A 71 2.94 12.91 -4.09
CA GLY A 71 2.28 14.15 -3.66
C GLY A 71 2.97 14.77 -2.45
N PRO A 72 2.65 16.04 -2.11
CA PRO A 72 3.27 16.73 -1.00
C PRO A 72 3.02 16.07 0.37
N ASN A 73 1.90 15.34 0.52
CA ASN A 73 1.59 14.64 1.78
C ASN A 73 2.18 13.23 1.86
N LEU A 74 2.91 12.76 0.84
CA LEU A 74 3.46 11.39 0.83
C LEU A 74 4.32 11.09 2.08
N ALA A 75 5.22 12.02 2.43
CA ALA A 75 6.15 11.84 3.54
C ALA A 75 5.43 11.71 4.89
N ILE A 76 4.43 12.57 5.15
CA ILE A 76 3.66 12.52 6.41
C ILE A 76 2.79 11.25 6.46
N THR A 77 2.22 10.82 5.34
CA THR A 77 1.45 9.58 5.28
C THR A 77 2.31 8.35 5.57
N LEU A 78 3.55 8.30 5.06
CA LEU A 78 4.50 7.23 5.40
C LEU A 78 4.86 7.24 6.89
N LEU A 79 5.11 8.42 7.47
CA LEU A 79 5.39 8.52 8.90
C LEU A 79 4.22 7.99 9.74
N LEU A 80 2.99 8.42 9.43
CA LEU A 80 1.79 7.96 10.12
C LEU A 80 1.58 6.45 9.95
N ASN A 81 1.83 5.91 8.75
CA ASN A 81 1.73 4.48 8.51
C ASN A 81 2.73 3.68 9.35
N ASN A 82 4.00 4.10 9.38
CA ASN A 82 5.05 3.45 10.17
C ASN A 82 4.76 3.51 11.68
N LEU A 83 4.27 4.65 12.17
CA LEU A 83 3.85 4.82 13.56
C LEU A 83 2.68 3.90 13.89
N ASN A 84 1.65 3.87 13.04
CA ASN A 84 0.48 3.01 13.24
C ASN A 84 0.84 1.52 13.23
N GLN A 85 1.69 1.08 12.29
CA GLN A 85 2.16 -0.31 12.25
C GLN A 85 2.94 -0.68 13.53
N THR A 86 3.81 0.21 14.00
CA THR A 86 4.59 -0.01 15.22
C THR A 86 3.69 -0.08 16.44
N ALA A 87 2.78 0.88 16.59
CA ALA A 87 1.81 0.89 17.68
C ALA A 87 0.96 -0.39 17.69
N PHE A 88 0.47 -0.82 16.52
CA PHE A 88 -0.32 -2.03 16.40
C PHE A 88 0.47 -3.29 16.82
N ARG A 89 1.70 -3.45 16.34
CA ARG A 89 2.58 -4.56 16.75
C ARG A 89 2.83 -4.57 18.26
N THR A 90 3.08 -3.41 18.87
CA THR A 90 3.29 -3.31 20.31
C THR A 90 2.05 -3.73 21.09
N LEU A 91 0.86 -3.27 20.68
CA LEU A 91 -0.39 -3.63 21.34
C LEU A 91 -0.70 -5.13 21.23
N GLN A 92 -0.54 -5.72 20.04
CA GLN A 92 -0.70 -7.17 19.86
C GLN A 92 0.26 -7.99 20.72
N ASN A 93 1.54 -7.59 20.77
CA ASN A 93 2.51 -8.28 21.61
C ASN A 93 2.17 -8.21 23.11
N LEU A 94 1.54 -7.14 23.59
CA LEU A 94 1.09 -7.02 24.99
C LEU A 94 -0.11 -7.91 25.28
N GLU A 95 -0.99 -8.13 24.31
CA GLU A 95 -2.10 -9.09 24.41
C GLU A 95 -1.56 -10.54 24.37
N ASP A 96 -0.58 -10.83 23.51
CA ASP A 96 0.03 -12.15 23.38
C ASP A 96 0.92 -12.54 24.57
N VAL A 97 1.46 -11.57 25.32
CA VAL A 97 2.25 -11.80 26.56
C VAL A 97 1.34 -12.08 27.77
N ASN A 98 0.02 -11.98 27.62
CA ASN A 98 -0.93 -12.25 28.70
C ASN A 98 -1.80 -13.53 28.49
N PRO A 99 -1.22 -14.73 28.24
CA PRO A 99 -2.00 -15.96 28.13
C PRO A 99 -2.29 -16.61 29.49
N ASP A 100 -1.63 -16.23 30.58
CA ASP A 100 -1.81 -16.80 31.92
C ASP A 100 -2.28 -15.76 32.95
N GLY A 101 -3.56 -15.43 32.82
CA GLY A 101 -4.41 -15.12 33.96
C GLY A 101 -5.02 -16.40 34.55
N SER A 102 -4.23 -17.47 34.72
CA SER A 102 -4.60 -18.63 35.55
C SER A 102 -3.39 -19.53 35.81
N ASP A 103 -2.69 -19.30 36.91
CA ASP A 103 -2.41 -20.43 37.80
C ASP A 103 -2.30 -19.97 39.26
N SER A 104 -3.18 -20.59 40.07
CA SER A 104 -3.22 -20.69 41.54
C SER A 104 -3.65 -19.48 42.39
#